data_AF-A0A8S0R8N3-F1
#
_entry.id   AF-A0A8S0R8N3-F1
#
_cell.length_a   1.000
_cell.length_b   1.000
_cell.length_c   1.000
_cell.angle_alpha   90.00
_cell.angle_beta   90.00
_cell.angle_gamma   90.00
#
_symmetry.space_group_name_H-M   'P 1'
#
loop_
_entity.id
_entity.type
_entity.pdbx_description
1 polymer ?
#
loop_
_entity_poly.entity_id
_entity_poly.type
_entity_poly.pdbx_seq_one_letter_code
_entity_poly.pdbx_strand_id
1 'polypeptide(L)'
;MFEKMDEQLLDAMCDCLKPVLYTEDSFIVREGDPVDEMMFIIRGKLLTVTTNGGRTGFLNSDYLKGGDFCGEELLTWALDPHSSSNLPISTRTVQALSEVEAFALMADDLKFVASQFRRLHSKQLRHTFRFYSQQWRTWAACFIQAAWRRYCRKKLEESLQEEENRLQDALVKGGGSSPSLGATIYASRFAANAFRLSRHNGTKKARIPERISPILLQKPAEPDFTAEEK
;
A
#
# COMPACT_ATOMS: atom_id res chain seq x y z
N MET A 1 6.01 -8.51 -15.29
CA MET A 1 7.23 -8.23 -14.48
C MET A 1 8.47 -8.77 -15.18
N PHE A 2 8.53 -10.08 -15.40
CA PHE A 2 9.71 -10.81 -15.89
C PHE A 2 10.14 -10.51 -17.33
N GLU A 3 9.26 -9.97 -18.17
CA GLU A 3 9.58 -9.54 -19.56
C GLU A 3 10.74 -8.52 -19.65
N LYS A 4 11.04 -7.79 -18.57
CA LYS A 4 12.16 -6.83 -18.53
C LYS A 4 13.49 -7.45 -18.12
N MET A 5 13.50 -8.73 -17.77
CA MET A 5 14.69 -9.50 -17.40
C MET A 5 15.30 -10.15 -18.63
N ASP A 6 16.63 -10.33 -18.61
CA ASP A 6 17.35 -10.99 -19.70
C ASP A 6 16.98 -12.48 -19.78
N GLU A 7 17.01 -13.05 -21.00
CA GLU A 7 16.61 -14.43 -21.24
C GLU A 7 17.48 -15.42 -20.44
N GLN A 8 18.81 -15.19 -20.37
CA GLN A 8 19.72 -16.07 -19.62
C GLN A 8 19.42 -16.09 -18.13
N LEU A 9 18.98 -14.95 -17.60
CA LEU A 9 18.58 -14.83 -16.21
C LEU A 9 17.26 -15.55 -15.94
N LEU A 10 16.30 -15.42 -16.85
CA LEU A 10 15.04 -16.15 -16.74
C LEU A 10 15.26 -17.66 -16.81
N ASP A 11 16.12 -18.12 -17.72
CA ASP A 11 16.49 -19.53 -17.82
C ASP A 11 17.14 -20.02 -16.52
N ALA A 12 18.10 -19.28 -15.98
CA ALA A 12 18.75 -19.63 -14.71
C ALA A 12 17.76 -19.66 -13.53
N MET A 13 16.77 -18.76 -13.50
CA MET A 13 15.70 -18.81 -12.50
C MET A 13 14.80 -20.03 -12.70
N CYS A 14 14.46 -20.37 -13.94
CA CYS A 14 13.63 -21.53 -14.28
C CYS A 14 14.29 -22.85 -13.87
N ASP A 15 15.62 -22.97 -14.04
CA ASP A 15 16.40 -24.14 -13.62
C ASP A 15 16.36 -24.38 -12.10
N CYS A 16 16.12 -23.32 -11.32
CA CYS A 16 16.00 -23.38 -9.87
C CYS A 16 14.57 -23.66 -9.37
N LEU A 17 13.56 -23.62 -10.23
CA LEU A 17 12.16 -23.79 -9.82
C LEU A 17 11.86 -25.21 -9.37
N LYS A 18 11.22 -25.34 -8.20
CA LYS A 18 10.78 -26.63 -7.65
C LYS A 18 9.25 -26.68 -7.61
N PRO A 19 8.61 -27.74 -8.12
CA PRO A 19 7.15 -27.86 -8.04
C PRO A 19 6.74 -28.03 -6.57
N VAL A 20 5.69 -27.32 -6.16
CA VAL A 20 5.10 -27.37 -4.82
C VAL A 20 3.58 -27.49 -4.91
N LEU A 21 3.00 -28.16 -3.92
CA LEU A 21 1.57 -28.42 -3.82
C LEU A 21 1.07 -28.01 -2.44
N TYR A 22 -0.02 -27.27 -2.42
CA TYR A 22 -0.66 -26.83 -1.19
C TYR A 22 -2.11 -27.31 -1.19
N THR A 23 -2.54 -27.89 -0.07
CA THR A 23 -3.92 -28.34 0.12
C THR A 23 -4.81 -27.15 0.46
N GLU A 24 -6.12 -27.30 0.27
CA GLU A 24 -7.11 -26.33 0.75
C GLU A 24 -6.92 -26.04 2.25
N ASP A 25 -7.18 -24.80 2.65
CA ASP A 25 -7.04 -24.24 4.00
C ASP A 25 -5.61 -24.21 4.59
N SER A 26 -4.60 -24.58 3.80
CA SER A 26 -3.20 -24.43 4.22
C SER A 26 -2.75 -22.97 4.22
N PHE A 27 -1.88 -22.63 5.17
CA PHE A 27 -1.20 -21.34 5.21
C PHE A 27 0.18 -21.48 4.59
N ILE A 28 0.45 -20.69 3.57
CA ILE A 28 1.73 -20.70 2.85
C ILE A 28 2.74 -19.83 3.60
N VAL A 29 2.32 -18.62 3.98
CA VAL A 29 3.11 -17.71 4.80
C VAL A 29 2.17 -16.87 5.65
N ARG A 30 2.56 -16.51 6.87
CA ARG A 30 1.82 -15.55 7.69
C ARG A 30 2.51 -14.20 7.70
N GLU A 31 1.72 -13.16 7.92
CA GLU A 31 2.27 -11.82 8.14
C GLU A 31 3.22 -11.85 9.35
N GLY A 32 4.46 -11.39 9.17
CA GLY A 32 5.49 -11.45 10.21
C GLY A 32 6.46 -12.64 10.11
N ASP A 33 6.14 -13.66 9.31
CA ASP A 33 7.04 -14.79 9.07
C ASP A 33 8.15 -14.40 8.09
N PRO A 34 9.36 -15.00 8.18
CA PRO A 34 10.38 -14.84 7.15
C PRO A 34 9.89 -15.43 5.82
N VAL A 35 10.21 -14.76 4.71
CA VAL A 35 9.94 -15.24 3.35
C VAL A 35 11.16 -16.00 2.86
N ASP A 36 11.06 -17.32 2.78
CA ASP A 36 12.11 -18.24 2.34
C ASP A 36 11.95 -18.71 0.89
N GLU A 37 10.75 -18.57 0.32
CA GLU A 37 10.47 -18.88 -1.07
C GLU A 37 9.57 -17.83 -1.76
N MET A 38 9.82 -17.64 -3.05
CA MET A 38 8.93 -16.93 -3.96
C MET A 38 8.12 -17.95 -4.74
N MET A 39 6.79 -17.81 -4.75
CA MET A 39 5.90 -18.81 -5.34
C MET A 39 5.19 -18.29 -6.58
N PHE A 40 5.21 -19.07 -7.66
CA PHE A 40 4.54 -18.82 -8.94
C PHE A 40 3.33 -19.74 -9.09
N ILE A 41 2.14 -19.18 -9.09
CA ILE A 41 0.90 -19.95 -9.05
C ILE A 41 0.56 -20.42 -10.46
N ILE A 42 0.48 -21.73 -10.66
CA ILE A 42 0.07 -22.34 -11.93
C ILE A 42 -1.43 -22.54 -11.92
N ARG A 43 -1.98 -23.13 -10.85
CA ARG A 43 -3.41 -23.37 -10.65
C ARG A 43 -3.80 -23.22 -9.19
N GLY A 44 -5.08 -22.98 -8.96
CA GLY A 44 -5.67 -22.81 -7.62
C GLY A 44 -6.08 -21.37 -7.32
N LYS A 45 -6.61 -21.17 -6.10
CA LYS A 45 -7.04 -19.87 -5.58
C LYS A 45 -6.44 -19.65 -4.21
N LEU A 46 -5.90 -18.46 -3.99
CA LEU A 46 -5.37 -18.05 -2.70
C LEU A 46 -6.01 -16.74 -2.25
N LEU A 47 -6.15 -16.62 -0.95
CA LEU A 47 -6.48 -15.37 -0.29
C LEU A 47 -5.22 -14.78 0.32
N THR A 48 -5.00 -13.50 0.07
CA THR A 48 -3.97 -12.72 0.73
C THR A 48 -4.62 -11.69 1.62
N VAL A 49 -4.10 -11.53 2.84
CA VAL A 49 -4.61 -10.59 3.83
C VAL A 49 -3.45 -9.89 4.52
N THR A 50 -3.48 -8.56 4.58
CA THR A 50 -2.52 -7.77 5.35
C THR A 50 -3.22 -6.87 6.35
N THR A 51 -2.67 -6.84 7.56
CA THR A 51 -3.04 -5.91 8.63
C THR A 51 -2.07 -4.73 8.71
N ASN A 52 -1.07 -4.69 7.83
CA ASN A 52 0.00 -3.68 7.82
C ASN A 52 0.65 -3.53 9.20
N GLY A 53 1.12 -4.64 9.75
CA GLY A 53 1.76 -4.73 11.06
C GLY A 53 0.77 -4.59 12.22
N GLY A 54 -0.44 -5.16 12.10
CA GLY A 54 -1.45 -5.15 13.17
C GLY A 54 -2.14 -3.79 13.38
N ARG A 55 -2.16 -2.93 12.36
CA ARG A 55 -2.77 -1.60 12.47
C ARG A 55 -4.30 -1.70 12.62
N THR A 56 -4.82 -1.17 13.72
CA THR A 56 -6.27 -1.15 13.97
C THR A 56 -7.03 -0.43 12.85
N GLY A 57 -8.06 -1.09 12.32
CA GLY A 57 -8.90 -0.57 11.23
C GLY A 57 -8.25 -0.59 9.84
N PHE A 58 -7.12 -1.29 9.70
CA PHE A 58 -6.50 -1.56 8.40
C PHE A 58 -6.58 -3.05 8.09
N LEU A 59 -7.31 -3.38 7.02
CA LEU A 59 -7.39 -4.72 6.47
C LEU A 59 -7.42 -4.56 4.96
N ASN A 60 -6.42 -5.09 4.27
CA ASN A 60 -6.44 -5.20 2.83
C ASN A 60 -6.38 -6.68 2.47
N SER A 61 -7.26 -7.10 1.56
CA SER A 61 -7.35 -8.48 1.12
C SER A 61 -7.45 -8.54 -0.39
N ASP A 62 -6.75 -9.49 -1.00
CA ASP A 62 -6.74 -9.70 -2.44
C ASP A 62 -6.69 -11.20 -2.75
N TYR A 63 -7.13 -11.58 -3.94
CA TYR A 63 -7.13 -12.97 -4.39
C TYR A 63 -6.04 -13.20 -5.42
N LEU A 64 -5.27 -14.27 -5.24
CA LEU A 64 -4.30 -14.73 -6.24
C LEU A 64 -4.83 -15.98 -6.95
N LYS A 65 -4.52 -16.09 -8.24
CA LYS A 65 -4.91 -17.20 -9.12
C LYS A 65 -3.75 -17.59 -10.03
N GLY A 66 -3.99 -18.58 -10.91
CA GLY A 66 -3.02 -18.96 -11.94
C GLY A 66 -2.50 -17.76 -12.73
N GLY A 67 -1.17 -17.66 -12.82
CA GLY A 67 -0.44 -16.53 -13.41
C GLY A 67 0.04 -15.47 -12.42
N ASP A 68 -0.47 -15.49 -11.18
CA ASP A 68 -0.01 -14.60 -10.11
C ASP A 68 1.17 -15.22 -9.33
N PHE A 69 1.78 -14.42 -8.44
CA PHE A 69 2.89 -14.84 -7.59
C PHE A 69 2.84 -14.16 -6.22
N CYS A 70 3.57 -14.71 -5.25
CA CYS A 70 3.80 -14.10 -3.94
C CYS A 70 5.25 -14.31 -3.47
N GLY A 71 5.67 -13.59 -2.42
CA GLY A 71 7.05 -13.59 -1.96
C GLY A 71 7.93 -12.60 -2.74
N GLU A 72 7.33 -11.55 -3.31
CA GLU A 72 8.05 -10.54 -4.09
C GLU A 72 9.10 -9.76 -3.27
N GLU A 73 9.01 -9.82 -1.95
CA GLU A 73 9.96 -9.26 -1.00
C GLU A 73 11.38 -9.80 -1.27
N LEU A 74 11.47 -11.08 -1.68
CA LEU A 74 12.72 -11.72 -2.03
C LEU A 74 13.40 -11.11 -3.26
N LEU A 75 12.65 -10.57 -4.22
CA LEU A 75 13.26 -9.91 -5.39
C LEU A 75 14.04 -8.67 -4.96
N THR A 76 13.53 -7.90 -4.00
CA THR A 76 14.23 -6.70 -3.56
C THR A 76 15.45 -7.06 -2.71
N TRP A 77 15.30 -8.06 -1.84
CA TRP A 77 16.38 -8.58 -0.98
C TRP A 77 17.50 -9.28 -1.76
N ALA A 78 17.17 -10.12 -2.74
CA ALA A 78 18.16 -10.87 -3.49
C ALA A 78 19.02 -9.94 -4.36
N LEU A 79 18.40 -8.90 -4.90
CA LEU A 79 19.06 -7.89 -5.72
C LEU A 79 19.83 -6.84 -4.93
N ASP A 80 19.84 -6.95 -3.60
CA ASP A 80 20.59 -6.07 -2.72
C ASP A 80 22.00 -6.58 -2.44
N PRO A 81 23.07 -5.89 -2.91
CA PRO A 81 24.45 -6.28 -2.59
C PRO A 81 24.78 -6.20 -1.09
N HIS A 82 24.04 -5.38 -0.34
CA HIS A 82 24.18 -5.10 1.08
C HIS A 82 23.06 -5.72 1.92
N SER A 83 22.24 -6.61 1.34
CA SER A 83 21.19 -7.29 2.11
C SER A 83 21.81 -8.04 3.28
N SER A 84 21.16 -7.97 4.44
CA SER A 84 21.48 -8.87 5.54
C SER A 84 21.32 -10.33 5.14
N SER A 85 22.03 -11.22 5.83
CA SER A 85 21.78 -12.67 5.78
C SER A 85 20.38 -13.06 6.26
N ASN A 86 19.68 -12.16 6.95
CA ASN A 86 18.31 -12.37 7.38
C ASN A 86 17.36 -12.22 6.19
N LEU A 87 16.42 -13.15 6.10
CA LEU A 87 15.34 -13.12 5.11
C LEU A 87 14.40 -11.93 5.35
N PRO A 88 13.78 -11.38 4.29
CA PRO A 88 12.77 -10.35 4.46
C PRO A 88 11.54 -10.93 5.17
N ILE A 89 10.84 -10.07 5.91
CA ILE A 89 9.63 -10.44 6.64
C ILE A 89 8.41 -10.26 5.73
N SER A 90 7.52 -11.25 5.73
CA SER A 90 6.28 -11.21 4.96
C SER A 90 5.36 -10.10 5.45
N THR A 91 4.83 -9.36 4.48
CA THR A 91 3.90 -8.25 4.71
C THR A 91 2.43 -8.68 4.83
N ARG A 92 2.14 -9.97 4.59
CA ARG A 92 0.78 -10.50 4.52
C ARG A 92 0.72 -11.98 4.86
N THR A 93 -0.48 -12.41 5.20
CA THR A 93 -0.83 -13.82 5.31
C THR A 93 -1.38 -14.31 3.97
N VAL A 94 -0.91 -15.47 3.50
CA VAL A 94 -1.37 -16.14 2.29
C VAL A 94 -1.95 -17.49 2.67
N GLN A 95 -3.23 -17.71 2.34
CA GLN A 95 -3.96 -18.93 2.61
C GLN A 95 -4.48 -19.53 1.30
N ALA A 96 -4.33 -20.84 1.12
CA ALA A 96 -4.91 -21.57 0.01
C ALA A 96 -6.43 -21.75 0.24
N LEU A 97 -7.25 -21.31 -0.72
CA LEU A 97 -8.72 -21.51 -0.71
C LEU A 97 -9.14 -22.72 -1.56
N SER A 98 -8.20 -23.38 -2.20
CA SER A 98 -8.37 -24.62 -2.95
C SER A 98 -7.04 -25.36 -2.95
N GLU A 99 -6.99 -26.54 -3.56
CA GLU A 99 -5.70 -27.11 -3.98
C GLU A 99 -4.98 -26.12 -4.91
N VAL A 100 -3.69 -25.93 -4.65
CA VAL A 100 -2.82 -25.01 -5.39
C VAL A 100 -1.63 -25.79 -5.93
N GLU A 101 -1.40 -25.64 -7.23
CA GLU A 101 -0.20 -26.10 -7.93
C GLU A 101 0.66 -24.87 -8.22
N ALA A 102 1.91 -24.89 -7.80
CA ALA A 102 2.82 -23.78 -7.98
C ALA A 102 4.27 -24.23 -8.16
N PHE A 103 5.13 -23.30 -8.56
CA PHE A 103 6.57 -23.45 -8.47
C PHE A 103 7.13 -22.53 -7.39
N ALA A 104 8.01 -23.06 -6.55
CA ALA A 104 8.77 -22.30 -5.57
C ALA A 104 10.18 -22.02 -6.09
N LEU A 105 10.64 -20.79 -5.88
CA LEU A 105 12.02 -20.35 -6.05
C LEU A 105 12.56 -19.98 -4.68
N MET A 106 13.51 -20.76 -4.16
CA MET A 106 14.07 -20.53 -2.84
C MET A 106 14.87 -19.23 -2.79
N ALA A 107 14.92 -18.60 -1.62
CA ALA A 107 15.68 -17.38 -1.37
C ALA A 107 17.17 -17.55 -1.72
N ASP A 108 17.79 -18.66 -1.30
CA ASP A 108 19.21 -18.93 -1.57
C ASP A 108 19.49 -19.11 -3.06
N ASP A 109 18.61 -19.83 -3.77
CA ASP A 109 18.70 -20.04 -5.21
C ASP A 109 18.57 -18.69 -5.95
N LEU A 110 17.59 -17.87 -5.57
CA LEU A 110 17.41 -16.52 -6.13
C LEU A 110 18.62 -15.61 -5.82
N LYS A 111 19.18 -15.67 -4.61
CA LYS A 111 20.35 -14.88 -4.21
C LYS A 111 21.59 -15.29 -5.01
N PHE A 112 21.77 -16.59 -5.21
CA PHE A 112 22.84 -17.15 -6.02
C PHE A 112 22.73 -16.65 -7.46
N VAL A 113 21.57 -16.81 -8.10
CA VAL A 113 21.33 -16.30 -9.46
C VAL A 113 21.57 -14.79 -9.50
N ALA A 114 21.01 -14.03 -8.55
CA ALA A 114 21.19 -12.57 -8.50
C ALA A 114 22.67 -12.14 -8.43
N SER A 115 23.50 -12.90 -7.71
CA SER A 115 24.94 -12.60 -7.59
C SER A 115 25.71 -12.79 -8.91
N GLN A 116 25.27 -13.70 -9.78
CA GLN A 116 25.92 -13.96 -11.06
C GLN A 116 25.57 -12.92 -12.12
N PHE A 117 24.38 -12.33 -12.04
CA PHE A 117 23.86 -11.41 -13.05
C PHE A 117 23.88 -9.94 -12.57
N ARG A 118 25.06 -9.31 -12.58
CA ARG A 118 25.24 -7.88 -12.19
C ARG A 118 24.33 -6.87 -12.91
N ARG A 119 23.76 -7.24 -14.07
CA ARG A 119 22.79 -6.40 -14.82
C ARG A 119 21.41 -6.27 -14.17
N LEU A 120 21.13 -7.04 -13.12
CA LEU A 120 19.89 -6.97 -12.35
C LEU A 120 19.68 -5.63 -11.62
N HIS A 121 20.75 -4.83 -11.47
CA HIS A 121 20.70 -3.56 -10.75
C HIS A 121 20.18 -2.38 -11.58
N SER A 122 19.62 -2.60 -12.79
CA SER A 122 19.12 -1.50 -13.64
C SER A 122 17.99 -0.72 -12.95
N LYS A 123 18.01 0.63 -13.07
CA LYS A 123 16.95 1.48 -12.50
C LYS A 123 15.55 1.05 -12.99
N GLN A 124 15.43 0.61 -14.23
CA GLN A 124 14.18 0.16 -14.83
C GLN A 124 13.62 -1.11 -14.16
N LEU A 125 14.46 -2.11 -13.88
CA LEU A 125 14.03 -3.31 -13.16
C LEU A 125 13.61 -2.97 -11.73
N ARG A 126 14.34 -2.10 -11.04
CA ARG A 126 13.98 -1.63 -9.69
C ARG A 126 12.59 -1.00 -9.66
N HIS A 127 12.29 -0.10 -10.60
CA HIS A 127 10.96 0.51 -10.70
C HIS A 127 9.88 -0.52 -11.03
N THR A 128 10.21 -1.53 -11.83
CA THR A 128 9.30 -2.63 -12.15
C THR A 128 8.97 -3.45 -10.90
N PHE A 129 9.97 -3.88 -10.12
CA PHE A 129 9.71 -4.62 -8.87
C PHE A 129 8.90 -3.80 -7.86
N ARG A 130 9.21 -2.52 -7.68
CA ARG A 130 8.41 -1.62 -6.85
C ARG A 130 6.98 -1.48 -7.34
N PHE A 131 6.78 -1.42 -8.66
CA PHE A 131 5.46 -1.33 -9.26
C PHE A 131 4.62 -2.58 -9.01
N TYR A 132 5.23 -3.77 -8.99
CA TYR A 132 4.51 -5.03 -8.77
C TYR A 132 4.41 -5.43 -7.29
N SER A 133 5.21 -4.85 -6.40
CA SER A 133 5.09 -5.07 -4.96
C SER A 133 3.79 -4.50 -4.41
N GLN A 134 2.99 -5.36 -3.77
CA GLN A 134 1.71 -4.92 -3.20
C GLN A 134 1.91 -4.00 -1.99
N GLN A 135 3.01 -4.14 -1.25
CA GLN A 135 3.35 -3.23 -0.15
C GLN A 135 3.55 -1.80 -0.69
N TRP A 136 4.31 -1.63 -1.77
CA TRP A 136 4.52 -0.33 -2.41
C TRP A 136 3.23 0.24 -3.01
N ARG A 137 2.39 -0.60 -3.64
CA ARG A 137 1.07 -0.19 -4.15
C ARG A 137 0.16 0.30 -3.02
N THR A 138 0.09 -0.46 -1.93
CA THR A 138 -0.70 -0.11 -0.74
C THR A 138 -0.21 1.19 -0.12
N TRP A 139 1.11 1.36 -0.01
CA TRP A 139 1.73 2.60 0.47
C TRP A 139 1.34 3.80 -0.40
N ALA A 140 1.51 3.67 -1.73
CA ALA A 140 1.18 4.73 -2.67
C ALA A 140 -0.31 5.11 -2.63
N ALA A 141 -1.20 4.12 -2.60
CA ALA A 141 -2.64 4.34 -2.50
C ALA A 141 -3.00 5.11 -1.23
N CYS A 142 -2.46 4.70 -0.09
CA CYS A 142 -2.71 5.38 1.19
C CYS A 142 -2.12 6.79 1.23
N PHE A 143 -0.95 7.01 0.62
CA PHE A 143 -0.33 8.32 0.50
C PHE A 143 -1.21 9.28 -0.30
N ILE A 144 -1.68 8.84 -1.49
CA ILE A 144 -2.60 9.60 -2.33
C ILE A 144 -3.91 9.88 -1.59
N GLN A 145 -4.49 8.86 -0.93
CA GLN A 145 -5.70 9.03 -0.12
C GLN A 145 -5.51 10.06 1.00
N ALA A 146 -4.36 10.07 1.67
CA ALA A 146 -4.07 11.03 2.73
C ALA A 146 -3.97 12.46 2.18
N ALA A 147 -3.29 12.64 1.04
CA ALA A 147 -3.18 13.92 0.34
C ALA A 147 -4.56 14.43 -0.12
N TRP A 148 -5.38 13.57 -0.72
CA TRP A 148 -6.73 13.90 -1.14
C TRP A 148 -7.62 14.30 0.04
N ARG A 149 -7.62 13.51 1.13
CA ARG A 149 -8.36 13.85 2.35
C ARG A 149 -7.91 15.19 2.94
N ARG A 150 -6.62 15.53 2.87
CA ARG A 150 -6.09 16.83 3.30
C ARG A 150 -6.61 17.96 2.40
N TYR A 151 -6.56 17.78 1.08
CA TYR A 151 -7.09 18.73 0.11
C TYR A 151 -8.60 18.97 0.34
N CYS A 152 -9.40 17.91 0.48
CA CYS A 152 -10.84 18.03 0.74
C CYS A 152 -11.15 18.78 2.03
N ARG A 153 -10.39 18.54 3.12
CA ARG A 153 -10.54 19.29 4.37
C ARG A 153 -10.25 20.78 4.15
N LYS A 154 -9.11 21.11 3.52
CA LYS A 154 -8.73 22.50 3.23
C LYS A 154 -9.79 23.22 2.38
N LYS A 155 -10.26 22.57 1.32
CA LYS A 155 -11.31 23.12 0.44
C LYS A 155 -12.62 23.38 1.18
N LEU A 156 -12.98 22.50 2.12
CA LEU A 156 -14.18 22.67 2.92
C LEU A 156 -14.03 23.79 3.95
N GLU A 157 -12.86 23.92 4.59
CA GLU A 157 -12.51 25.03 5.49
C GLU A 157 -12.54 26.37 4.75
N GLU A 158 -11.94 26.46 3.57
CA GLU A 158 -11.99 27.65 2.71
C GLU A 158 -13.44 28.03 2.35
N SER A 159 -14.27 27.04 1.99
CA SER A 159 -15.69 27.28 1.71
C SER A 159 -16.47 27.73 2.94
N LEU A 160 -16.14 27.25 4.15
CA LEU A 160 -16.77 27.73 5.38
C LEU A 160 -16.38 29.18 5.68
N GLN A 161 -15.10 29.51 5.54
CA GLN A 161 -14.60 30.88 5.75
C GLN A 161 -15.23 31.86 4.77
N GLU A 162 -15.38 31.49 3.49
CA GLU A 162 -16.01 32.34 2.48
C GLU A 162 -17.49 32.60 2.81
N GLU A 163 -18.23 31.57 3.22
CA GLU A 163 -19.64 31.72 3.58
C GLU A 163 -19.83 32.48 4.90
N GLU A 164 -18.92 32.34 5.87
CA GLU A 164 -18.89 33.14 7.10
C GLU A 164 -18.63 34.62 6.79
N ASN A 165 -17.63 34.93 5.97
CA ASN A 165 -17.34 36.30 5.54
C ASN A 165 -18.54 36.93 4.81
N ARG A 166 -19.20 36.17 3.92
CA ARG A 166 -20.42 36.61 3.22
C ARG A 166 -21.60 36.85 4.16
N LEU A 167 -21.75 36.00 5.18
CA LEU A 167 -22.77 36.17 6.20
C LEU A 167 -22.51 37.46 7.01
N GLN A 168 -21.28 37.68 7.46
CA GLN A 168 -20.88 38.89 8.18
C GLN A 168 -21.14 40.15 7.35
N ASP A 169 -20.75 40.16 6.07
CA ASP A 169 -21.02 41.28 5.16
C ASP A 169 -22.53 41.54 4.98
N ALA A 170 -23.34 40.48 4.85
CA ALA A 170 -24.78 40.60 4.69
C ALA A 170 -25.48 41.13 5.96
N LEU A 171 -24.95 40.80 7.14
CA LEU A 171 -25.40 41.34 8.42
C LEU A 171 -25.02 42.81 8.60
N VAL A 172 -23.81 43.21 8.22
CA VAL A 172 -23.37 44.62 8.28
C VAL A 172 -24.16 45.50 7.31
N LYS A 173 -24.50 44.99 6.11
CA LYS A 173 -25.30 45.73 5.11
C LYS A 173 -26.79 45.74 5.43
N GLY A 174 -27.29 44.74 6.13
CA GLY A 174 -28.70 44.61 6.52
C GLY A 174 -29.01 45.36 7.82
N GLY A 175 -29.06 46.69 7.78
CA GLY A 175 -29.31 47.56 8.94
C GLY A 175 -30.73 47.52 9.53
N GLY A 176 -31.43 46.38 9.54
CA GLY A 176 -32.80 46.22 10.04
C GLY A 176 -32.97 45.08 11.05
N SER A 177 -34.03 45.13 11.87
CA SER A 177 -34.30 44.21 13.00
C SER A 177 -34.58 42.75 12.63
N SER A 178 -34.59 42.40 11.35
CA SER A 178 -34.87 41.05 10.84
C SER A 178 -33.76 40.58 9.88
N PRO A 179 -33.32 39.31 9.95
CA PRO A 179 -32.28 38.78 9.05
C PRO A 179 -32.71 38.90 7.58
N SER A 180 -31.81 39.37 6.73
CA SER A 180 -32.06 39.41 5.29
C SER A 180 -32.15 37.99 4.71
N LEU A 181 -32.92 37.83 3.61
CA LEU A 181 -33.02 36.56 2.88
C LEU A 181 -31.63 36.01 2.49
N GLY A 182 -30.71 36.89 2.09
CA GLY A 182 -29.32 36.54 1.79
C GLY A 182 -28.57 35.98 3.00
N ALA A 183 -28.70 36.59 4.18
CA ALA A 183 -28.09 36.10 5.41
C ALA A 183 -28.60 34.69 5.78
N THR A 184 -29.90 34.43 5.59
CA THR A 184 -30.50 33.10 5.85
C THR A 184 -29.96 32.02 4.91
N ILE A 185 -29.76 32.36 3.63
CA ILE A 185 -29.17 31.44 2.63
C ILE A 185 -27.72 31.09 3.01
N TYR A 186 -26.90 32.09 3.38
CA TYR A 186 -25.51 31.84 3.77
C TYR A 186 -25.40 31.05 5.08
N ALA A 187 -26.23 31.36 6.09
CA ALA A 187 -26.29 30.60 7.34
C ALA A 187 -26.69 29.13 7.09
N SER A 188 -27.64 28.88 6.19
CA SER A 188 -28.06 27.52 5.82
C SER A 188 -26.94 26.73 5.13
N ARG A 189 -26.17 27.38 4.24
CA ARG A 189 -25.01 26.76 3.57
C ARG A 189 -23.86 26.50 4.54
N PHE A 190 -23.58 27.44 5.45
CA PHE A 190 -22.61 27.26 6.52
C PHE A 190 -22.98 26.06 7.40
N ALA A 191 -24.22 25.98 7.87
CA ALA A 191 -24.70 24.86 8.67
C ALA A 191 -24.56 23.52 7.92
N ALA A 192 -25.00 23.45 6.66
CA ALA A 192 -24.87 22.24 5.84
C ALA A 192 -23.41 21.78 5.67
N ASN A 193 -22.47 22.71 5.47
CA ASN A 193 -21.05 22.42 5.37
C ASN A 193 -20.42 22.01 6.72
N ALA A 194 -20.82 22.65 7.83
CA ALA A 194 -20.39 22.29 9.18
C ALA A 194 -20.85 20.87 9.58
N PHE A 195 -22.06 20.47 9.19
CA PHE A 195 -22.56 19.10 9.39
C PHE A 195 -21.75 18.06 8.62
N ARG A 196 -21.28 18.38 7.40
CA ARG A 196 -20.41 17.50 6.60
C ARG A 196 -19.06 17.25 7.30
N LEU A 197 -18.50 18.28 7.94
CA LEU A 197 -17.29 18.16 8.78
C LEU A 197 -17.49 17.24 9.97
N SER A 198 -18.62 17.40 10.69
CA SER A 198 -18.94 16.54 11.83
C SER A 198 -19.15 15.08 11.43
N ARG A 199 -19.76 14.78 10.28
CA ARG A 199 -19.89 13.38 9.80
C ARG A 199 -18.55 12.79 9.36
N HIS A 200 -17.66 13.59 8.77
CA HIS A 200 -16.33 13.11 8.38
C HIS A 200 -15.42 12.85 9.59
N ASN A 201 -15.61 13.57 10.71
CA ASN A 201 -14.90 13.34 11.97
C ASN A 201 -15.62 12.38 12.93
N GLY A 202 -16.93 12.18 12.76
CA GLY A 202 -17.80 11.47 13.71
C GLY A 202 -17.60 9.96 13.76
N THR A 203 -17.05 9.34 12.72
CA THR A 203 -16.70 7.90 12.75
C THR A 203 -15.47 7.58 13.59
N LYS A 204 -14.81 8.57 14.21
CA LYS A 204 -13.64 8.41 15.08
C LYS A 204 -13.88 8.76 16.55
N LYS A 205 -15.08 9.21 16.94
CA LYS A 205 -15.37 9.69 18.30
C LYS A 205 -15.89 8.63 19.27
N ALA A 206 -15.34 7.42 19.22
CA ALA A 206 -15.37 6.50 20.36
C ALA A 206 -13.96 6.40 20.94
N ARG A 207 -13.63 7.34 21.85
CA ARG A 207 -12.52 7.37 22.83
C ARG A 207 -11.08 7.18 22.31
N ILE A 208 -10.39 8.25 21.89
CA ILE A 208 -8.94 8.44 22.15
C ILE A 208 -8.65 9.97 22.25
N PRO A 209 -7.87 10.45 23.25
CA PRO A 209 -7.52 11.87 23.38
C PRO A 209 -6.67 12.39 22.23
N GLU A 210 -6.83 13.68 21.96
CA GLU A 210 -6.05 14.48 21.03
C GLU A 210 -4.55 14.30 21.25
N ARG A 211 -3.87 13.75 20.23
CA ARG A 211 -2.52 14.07 19.72
C ARG A 211 -1.87 12.81 19.14
N ILE A 212 -2.52 12.21 18.15
CA ILE A 212 -1.86 11.20 17.31
C ILE A 212 -1.75 11.82 15.92
N SER A 213 -0.54 12.28 15.60
CA SER A 213 -0.12 12.59 14.23
C SER A 213 -0.70 11.53 13.30
N PRO A 214 -1.24 11.85 12.10
CA PRO A 214 -1.68 10.79 11.21
C PRO A 214 -0.47 9.87 11.02
N ILE A 215 -0.57 8.66 11.55
CA ILE A 215 0.43 7.60 11.39
C ILE A 215 0.41 7.31 9.91
N LEU A 216 1.19 8.13 9.19
CA LEU A 216 1.60 7.96 7.83
C LEU A 216 2.23 6.59 7.81
N LEU A 217 1.81 5.77 6.86
CA LEU A 217 2.54 4.54 6.58
C LEU A 217 4.01 4.89 6.49
N GLN A 218 4.83 4.23 7.31
CA GLN A 218 6.27 4.35 7.14
C GLN A 218 6.55 3.94 5.70
N LYS A 219 7.26 4.82 4.99
CA LYS A 219 7.76 4.51 3.65
C LYS A 219 8.46 3.16 3.75
N PRO A 220 8.08 2.14 2.97
CA PRO A 220 8.82 0.89 2.94
C PRO A 220 10.29 1.21 2.74
N ALA A 221 11.16 0.50 3.47
CA ALA A 221 12.59 0.76 3.40
C ALA A 221 13.03 0.75 1.94
N GLU A 222 13.69 1.81 1.51
CA GLU A 222 14.33 1.77 0.21
C GLU A 222 15.60 0.97 0.39
N PRO A 223 15.77 -0.12 -0.37
CA PRO A 223 17.04 -0.82 -0.34
C PRO A 223 18.13 0.14 -0.90
N ASP A 224 19.23 0.27 -0.16
CA ASP A 224 20.30 1.21 -0.47
C ASP A 224 21.28 0.56 -1.46
N PHE A 225 21.32 1.10 -2.68
CA PHE A 225 22.10 0.57 -3.81
C PHE A 225 23.00 1.61 -4.45
N THR A 226 23.47 2.57 -3.64
CA THR A 226 24.21 3.73 -4.14
C THR A 226 25.67 3.47 -4.49
N ALA A 227 26.18 2.25 -4.30
CA ALA A 227 27.54 1.88 -4.68
C ALA A 227 27.54 0.98 -5.92
N GLU A 228 27.66 1.59 -7.11
CA GLU A 228 28.45 1.12 -8.27
C GLU A 228 28.16 2.04 -9.49
N GLU A 229 28.48 3.33 -9.34
CA GLU A 229 28.99 4.13 -10.46
C GLU A 229 30.52 4.17 -10.31
N LYS A 230 31.19 3.08 -10.68
CA LYS A 230 32.62 3.05 -10.95
C LYS A 230 32.91 2.13 -12.12
#